data_AF-A0A8C2Z6X0-F1
#
_entry.id   AF-A0A8C2Z6X0-F1
#
_cell.length_a   1.000
_cell.length_b   1.000
_cell.length_c   1.000
_cell.angle_alpha   90.00
_cell.angle_beta   90.00
_cell.angle_gamma   90.00
#
_symmetry.space_group_name_H-M   'P 1'
#
loop_
_entity.id
_entity.type
_entity.pdbx_description
1 polymer ?
#
loop_
_entity_poly.entity_id
_entity_poly.type
_entity_poly.pdbx_seq_one_letter_code
_entity_poly.pdbx_strand_id
1 'polypeptide(L)' 'MRAMTAEDVKKVFMVLDVDGSGFIEEEELKFVLKSFSQEGRDLTDSETSAFLKAADKDGDGKIGIDEFEILVHE' A
#
# COMPACT_ATOMS: atom_id res chain seq x y z
N MET A 1 17.80 -7.91 -6.36
CA MET A 1 16.95 -6.90 -5.71
C MET A 1 17.08 -7.08 -4.22
N ARG A 2 17.31 -6.01 -3.45
CA ARG A 2 17.34 -6.10 -1.99
C ARG A 2 15.88 -6.21 -1.55
N ALA A 3 15.49 -7.29 -0.90
CA ALA A 3 14.16 -7.36 -0.27
C ALA A 3 14.05 -6.19 0.73
N MET A 4 12.91 -5.50 0.74
CA MET A 4 12.67 -4.46 1.74
C MET A 4 12.71 -5.10 3.13
N THR A 5 13.27 -4.39 4.12
CA THR A 5 13.19 -4.88 5.50
C THR A 5 11.82 -4.55 6.08
N ALA A 6 11.39 -5.25 7.13
CA ALA A 6 10.15 -4.90 7.84
C ALA A 6 10.14 -3.43 8.32
N GLU A 7 11.30 -2.87 8.66
CA GLU A 7 11.42 -1.44 8.97
C GLU A 7 11.20 -0.54 7.75
N ASP A 8 11.66 -0.94 6.56
CA ASP A 8 11.45 -0.18 5.33
C ASP A 8 10.00 -0.27 4.87
N VAL A 9 9.38 -1.46 4.97
CA VAL A 9 7.95 -1.67 4.72
C VAL A 9 7.13 -0.77 5.63
N LYS A 10 7.42 -0.76 6.93
CA LYS A 10 6.74 0.11 7.90
C LYS A 10 6.90 1.59 7.61
N LYS A 11 8.09 2.03 7.16
CA LYS A 11 8.30 3.43 6.75
C LYS A 11 7.45 3.80 5.54
N VAL A 12 7.38 2.92 4.54
CA VAL A 12 6.53 3.17 3.36
C VAL A 12 5.06 3.18 3.74
N PHE A 13 4.62 2.25 4.59
CA PHE A 13 3.26 2.24 5.13
C PHE A 13 2.90 3.57 5.78
N MET A 14 3.75 4.10 6.66
CA MET A 14 3.54 5.39 7.32
C MET A 14 3.56 6.60 6.37
N VAL A 15 4.17 6.47 5.19
CA VAL A 15 4.13 7.52 4.16
C VAL A 15 2.83 7.48 3.38
N LEU A 16 2.20 6.31 3.28
CA LEU A 16 0.93 6.09 2.59
C LEU A 16 -0.28 6.39 3.48
N ASP A 17 -0.24 6.00 4.75
CA ASP A 17 -1.22 6.35 5.79
C ASP A 17 -1.06 7.82 6.17
N VAL A 18 -1.63 8.71 5.35
CA VAL A 18 -1.48 10.16 5.44
C VAL A 18 -2.27 10.71 6.62
N ASP A 19 -3.42 10.12 6.91
CA ASP A 19 -4.30 10.56 8.00
C ASP A 19 -3.96 9.93 9.37
N GLY A 20 -3.12 8.89 9.38
CA GLY A 20 -2.68 8.20 10.58
C GLY A 20 -3.74 7.27 11.17
N SER A 21 -4.66 6.77 10.35
CA SER A 21 -5.70 5.81 10.74
C SER A 21 -5.12 4.45 11.17
N GLY A 22 -3.89 4.15 10.77
CA GLY A 22 -3.27 2.84 10.91
C GLY A 22 -3.62 1.87 9.79
N PHE A 23 -4.24 2.34 8.72
CA PHE A 23 -4.63 1.60 7.52
C PHE A 23 -4.30 2.41 6.28
N ILE A 24 -4.15 1.74 5.13
CA ILE A 24 -4.13 2.43 3.82
C ILE A 24 -5.53 2.31 3.23
N GLU A 25 -6.20 3.46 3.10
CA GLU A 25 -7.54 3.55 2.51
C GLU A 25 -7.48 3.72 0.98
N GLU A 26 -8.63 3.60 0.29
CA GLU A 26 -8.69 3.63 -1.19
C GLU A 26 -8.09 4.93 -1.76
N GLU A 27 -8.39 6.07 -1.13
CA GLU A 27 -7.91 7.39 -1.50
C GLU A 27 -6.39 7.53 -1.37
N GLU A 28 -5.80 6.85 -0.39
CA GLU A 28 -4.37 6.88 -0.09
C GLU A 28 -3.60 5.91 -0.99
N LEU A 29 -4.19 4.74 -1.24
CA LEU A 29 -3.63 3.70 -2.10
C LEU A 29 -3.39 4.21 -3.52
N LYS A 30 -4.15 5.20 -3.98
CA LYS A 30 -3.98 5.82 -5.30
C LYS A 30 -2.55 6.31 -5.58
N PHE A 31 -1.80 6.64 -4.53
CA PHE A 31 -0.45 7.18 -4.61
C PHE A 31 0.65 6.12 -4.41
N VAL A 32 0.29 4.84 -4.24
CA VAL A 32 1.21 3.78 -3.80
C VAL A 32 2.45 3.62 -4.67
N LEU A 33 2.33 3.74 -5.99
CA LEU A 33 3.46 3.56 -6.91
C LEU A 33 4.53 4.66 -6.74
N LYS A 34 4.14 5.87 -6.33
CA LYS A 34 5.05 6.99 -6.07
C LYS A 34 5.93 6.73 -4.84
N SER A 35 5.47 5.90 -3.91
CA SER A 35 6.25 5.52 -2.72
C SER A 35 7.35 4.51 -3.03
N PHE A 36 7.25 3.77 -4.15
CA PHE A 36 8.25 2.79 -4.58
C PHE A 36 9.20 3.31 -5.67
N SER A 37 8.76 4.25 -6.51
CA SER A 37 9.55 4.80 -7.60
C SER A 37 9.30 6.29 -7.79
N GLN A 38 10.36 7.05 -8.06
CA GLN A 38 10.27 8.47 -8.43
C GLN A 38 9.52 8.69 -9.75
N GLU A 39 9.43 7.66 -10.61
CA GLU A 39 8.65 7.68 -11.85
C GLU A 39 7.24 7.09 -11.66
N GLY A 40 6.84 6.81 -10.41
CA GLY A 40 5.50 6.33 -10.08
C GLY A 40 4.42 7.33 -10.50
N ARG A 41 3.33 6.80 -11.06
CA ARG A 41 2.12 7.58 -11.35
C ARG A 41 1.02 7.24 -10.36
N ASP A 42 -0.03 8.06 -10.37
CA ASP A 42 -1.25 7.70 -9.67
C ASP A 42 -1.91 6.49 -10.34
N LEU A 43 -2.47 5.62 -9.51
CA LEU A 43 -3.35 4.57 -9.98
C LEU A 43 -4.63 5.19 -10.55
N THR A 44 -5.18 4.55 -11.58
CA THR A 44 -6.57 4.79 -11.98
C THR A 44 -7.50 4.16 -10.95
N ASP A 45 -8.76 4.58 -10.91
CA ASP A 45 -9.73 4.05 -9.93
C ASP A 45 -9.93 2.53 -10.10
N SER A 46 -9.91 2.04 -11.36
CA SER A 46 -9.96 0.59 -11.62
C SER A 46 -8.73 -0.16 -11.13
N GLU A 47 -7.54 0.43 -11.24
CA GLU A 47 -6.31 -0.18 -10.72
C GLU A 47 -6.29 -0.16 -9.20
N THR A 48 -6.73 0.95 -8.60
CA THR A 48 -6.84 1.10 -7.14
C THR A 48 -7.77 0.05 -6.56
N SER A 49 -8.98 -0.11 -7.12
CA SER A 49 -9.93 -1.15 -6.70
C SER A 49 -9.41 -2.57 -6.92
N ALA A 50 -8.70 -2.83 -8.03
CA ALA A 50 -8.11 -4.14 -8.28
C ALA A 50 -6.98 -4.46 -7.29
N PHE A 51 -6.17 -3.47 -6.95
CA PHE A 51 -5.08 -3.60 -6.01
C PHE A 51 -5.59 -3.80 -4.58
N LEU A 52 -6.59 -3.01 -4.16
CA LEU A 52 -7.24 -3.15 -2.87
C LEU A 52 -7.77 -4.57 -2.70
N LYS A 53 -8.53 -5.09 -3.69
CA LYS A 53 -9.04 -6.47 -3.64
C LYS A 53 -7.96 -7.56 -3.60
N ALA A 54 -6.78 -7.27 -4.13
CA ALA A 54 -5.67 -8.21 -4.09
C ALA A 54 -4.96 -8.19 -2.72
N ALA A 55 -4.89 -7.02 -2.09
CA ALA A 55 -4.17 -6.80 -0.83
C ALA A 55 -5.04 -7.06 0.41
N ASP A 56 -6.30 -6.60 0.42
CA ASP A 56 -7.29 -6.77 1.48
C ASP A 56 -7.68 -8.26 1.62
N LYS A 57 -7.06 -8.95 2.57
CA LYS A 57 -7.26 -10.38 2.82
C LYS A 57 -8.36 -10.62 3.84
N ASP A 58 -8.62 -9.68 4.75
CA ASP A 58 -9.63 -9.83 5.79
C ASP A 58 -11.01 -9.28 5.40
N GLY A 59 -11.09 -8.49 4.32
CA GLY A 59 -12.31 -7.96 3.72
C GLY A 59 -12.87 -6.72 4.41
N ASP A 60 -12.05 -5.98 5.15
CA ASP A 60 -12.46 -4.77 5.86
C ASP A 60 -12.48 -3.50 4.98
N GLY A 61 -12.04 -3.61 3.72
CA GLY A 61 -12.09 -2.55 2.72
C GLY A 61 -10.89 -1.61 2.74
N LYS A 62 -9.85 -1.94 3.48
CA LYS A 62 -8.60 -1.17 3.62
C LYS A 62 -7.42 -2.13 3.74
N ILE A 63 -6.20 -1.63 3.83
CA ILE A 63 -5.00 -2.47 3.90
C ILE A 63 -4.29 -2.22 5.23
N GLY A 64 -4.20 -3.26 6.06
CA GLY A 64 -3.42 -3.26 7.29
C GLY A 64 -1.91 -3.44 7.05
N ILE A 65 -1.09 -3.16 8.06
CA ILE A 65 0.36 -3.31 7.95
C ILE A 65 0.81 -4.75 7.62
N ASP A 66 0.12 -5.75 8.18
CA ASP A 66 0.43 -7.16 7.94
C ASP A 66 0.10 -7.56 6.49
N GLU A 67 -1.00 -7.05 5.94
CA GLU A 67 -1.40 -7.26 4.54
C GLU A 67 -0.46 -6.55 3.57
N PHE A 68 -0.04 -5.33 3.92
CA PHE A 68 0.95 -4.57 3.17
C PHE A 68 2.32 -5.27 3.16
N GLU A 69 2.73 -5.88 4.28
CA GLU A 69 3.98 -6.66 4.35
C GLU A 69 3.93 -7.88 3.43
N ILE A 70 2.80 -8.61 3.41
CA ILE A 70 2.60 -9.73 2.49
C ILE A 70 2.69 -9.26 1.03
N LEU A 71 1.97 -8.18 0.70
CA LEU A 71 1.93 -7.60 -0.64
C LEU A 71 3.31 -7.16 -1.16
N VAL A 72 4.16 -6.58 -0.32
CA VAL A 72 5.52 -6.14 -0.70
C VAL A 72 6.49 -7.31 -0.88
N HIS A 73 6.18 -8.47 -0.30
CA HIS A 73 7.02 -9.67 -0.32
C HIS A 73 6.53 -10.79 -1.25
N GLU A 74 5.34 -10.67 -1.85
CA GLU A 74 4.89 -11.49 -2.99
C GLU A 74 5.67 -11.18 -4.28
#